data_AF-A0A960AVA4-F1
#
_entry.id   AF-A0A960AVA4-F1
#
_cell.length_a   1.000
_cell.length_b   1.000
_cell.length_c   1.000
_cell.angle_alpha   90.00
_cell.angle_beta   90.00
_cell.angle_gamma   90.00
#
_symmetry.space_group_name_H-M   'P 1'
#
loop_
_entity.id
_entity.type
_entity.pdbx_description
1 polymer ?
#
loop_
_entity_poly.entity_id
_entity_poly.type
_entity_poly.pdbx_seq_one_letter_code
_entity_poly.pdbx_strand_id
1 'polypeptide(L)' 'PRHCHAHHIIHWKDGGRTDLSNLALLCSRCHNDLHHGRYTITMDTHTIPVITHTRGPP' A
#
# COMPACT_ATOMS: atom_id res chain seq x y z
N PRO A 1 -9.13 4.00 13.83
CA PRO A 1 -7.81 4.61 13.49
C PRO A 1 -7.88 6.13 13.56
N ARG A 2 -6.98 6.78 14.30
CA ARG A 2 -6.97 8.25 14.50
C ARG A 2 -6.07 9.01 13.50
N HIS A 3 -5.21 8.28 12.78
CA HIS A 3 -4.28 8.82 11.80
C HIS A 3 -4.02 7.79 10.70
N CYS A 4 -3.81 8.27 9.48
CA CYS A 4 -3.48 7.46 8.31
C CYS A 4 -2.20 8.01 7.67
N HIS A 5 -1.38 7.11 7.14
CA HIS A 5 -0.20 7.43 6.34
C HIS A 5 -0.53 7.18 4.88
N ALA A 6 -0.06 8.07 4.00
CA ALA A 6 -0.07 7.81 2.56
C ALA A 6 1.07 6.86 2.22
N HIS A 7 0.75 5.78 1.51
CA HIS A 7 1.69 4.77 1.04
C HIS A 7 1.75 4.79 -0.48
N HIS A 8 2.94 4.93 -1.05
CA HIS A 8 3.18 4.83 -2.47
C HIS A 8 3.18 3.37 -2.95
N ILE A 9 2.33 3.04 -3.92
CA ILE A 9 2.26 1.69 -4.50
C ILE A 9 3.49 1.40 -5.36
N ILE A 10 3.82 2.33 -6.27
CA ILE A 10 5.16 2.43 -6.86
C ILE A 10 5.93 3.40 -5.99
N HIS A 11 6.99 2.93 -5.35
CA HIS A 11 7.77 3.74 -4.42
C HIS A 11 8.35 4.99 -5.12
N TRP A 12 8.40 6.13 -4.43
CA TRP A 12 8.86 7.40 -5.00
C TRP A 12 10.28 7.32 -5.58
N LYS A 13 11.18 6.58 -4.91
CA LYS A 13 12.56 6.36 -5.38
C LYS A 13 12.63 5.64 -6.73
N ASP A 14 11.60 4.86 -7.05
CA ASP A 14 11.48 4.09 -8.28
C ASP A 14 10.67 4.85 -9.34
N GLY A 15 10.46 6.16 -9.15
CA GLY A 15 9.74 7.04 -10.08
C GLY A 15 8.23 7.14 -9.83
N GLY A 16 7.73 6.59 -8.72
CA GLY A 16 6.31 6.67 -8.38
C GLY A 16 5.82 8.10 -8.13
N ARG A 17 4.72 8.48 -8.79
CA ARG A 17 4.11 9.81 -8.63
C ARG A 17 3.48 9.98 -7.24
N THR A 18 3.46 11.21 -6.74
CA THR A 18 2.74 11.57 -5.51
C THR A 18 1.36 12.11 -5.87
N ASP A 19 0.43 11.19 -6.16
CA ASP A 19 -0.98 11.51 -6.41
C ASP A 19 -1.89 10.33 -6.07
N LEU A 20 -3.21 10.56 -6.12
CA LEU A 20 -4.21 9.57 -5.71
C LEU A 20 -4.19 8.28 -6.55
N SER A 21 -3.66 8.32 -7.78
CA SER A 21 -3.55 7.12 -8.62
C SER A 21 -2.41 6.18 -8.21
N ASN A 22 -1.53 6.63 -7.30
CA ASN A 22 -0.38 5.85 -6.81
C ASN A 22 -0.30 5.80 -5.27
N LEU A 23 -1.30 6.32 -4.55
CA LEU A 23 -1.31 6.39 -3.10
C LEU A 23 -2.46 5.58 -2.49
N ALA A 24 -2.19 4.93 -1.35
CA ALA A 24 -3.19 4.30 -0.49
C ALA A 24 -3.05 4.80 0.95
N LEU A 25 -4.17 5.02 1.65
CA LEU A 25 -4.16 5.40 3.06
C LEU A 25 -4.19 4.17 3.97
N LEU A 26 -3.21 4.07 4.86
CA LEU A 26 -3.08 2.97 5.80
C LEU A 26 -2.90 3.50 7.23
N CYS A 27 -3.46 2.80 8.23
CA CYS A 27 -3.07 3.08 9.61
C CYS A 27 -1.61 2.65 9.84
N SER A 28 -0.96 3.16 10.90
CA SER A 28 0.47 2.88 11.15
C SER A 28 0.80 1.38 11.25
N ARG A 29 -0.07 0.58 11.89
CA ARG A 29 0.08 -0.89 11.94
C ARG A 29 0.06 -1.51 10.55
N CYS A 30 -0.97 -1.18 9.77
CA CYS A 30 -1.14 -1.70 8.41
C CYS A 30 0.05 -1.30 7.52
N HIS A 31 0.47 -0.03 7.57
CA HIS A 31 1.62 0.43 6.81
C HIS A 31 2.88 -0.39 7.13
N ASN A 32 3.09 -0.71 8.40
CA ASN A 32 4.23 -1.54 8.81
C ASN A 32 4.10 -3.00 8.35
N ASP A 33 2.91 -3.61 8.46
CA ASP A 33 2.67 -4.99 8.01
C ASP A 33 2.90 -5.15 6.50
N LEU A 34 2.58 -4.12 5.71
CA LEU A 34 2.90 -4.06 4.28
C LEU A 34 4.41 -4.07 4.04
N HIS A 35 5.17 -3.22 4.73
CA HIS A 35 6.64 -3.19 4.62
C HIS A 35 7.28 -4.51 5.08
N HIS A 36 6.62 -5.25 5.97
CA HIS A 36 7.03 -6.59 6.39
C HIS A 36 6.60 -7.70 5.42
N GLY A 37 5.95 -7.36 4.30
CA GLY A 37 5.54 -8.31 3.27
C GLY A 37 4.42 -9.25 3.70
N ARG A 38 3.53 -8.83 4.62
CA ARG A 38 2.32 -9.59 5.02
C ARG A 38 1.18 -9.50 4.01
N TYR A 39 1.23 -8.50 3.15
CA TYR A 39 0.38 -8.32 1.99
C TYR A 39 1.05 -7.31 1.05
N THR A 40 0.59 -7.30 -0.19
CA THR A 40 0.93 -6.28 -1.19
C THR A 40 -0.32 -5.45 -1.52
N ILE A 41 -0.10 -4.26 -2.09
CA ILE A 41 -1.16 -3.41 -2.61
C ILE A 41 -0.86 -3.10 -4.07
N THR A 42 -1.88 -3.19 -4.91
CA THR A 42 -1.86 -2.74 -6.31
C THR A 42 -3.04 -1.82 -6.57
N MET A 43 -3.00 -1.02 -7.64
CA MET A 43 -4.20 -0.32 -8.13
C MET A 43 -4.89 -1.16 -9.20
N ASP A 44 -6.22 -1.21 -9.15
CA ASP A 44 -7.02 -1.71 -10.27
C ASP A 44 -7.24 -0.65 -11.35
N THR A 45 -8.01 -1.00 -12.39
CA THR A 45 -8.34 -0.13 -13.52
C THR A 45 -9.21 1.07 -13.14
N HIS A 46 -9.77 1.08 -11.93
CA HIS A 46 -10.65 2.12 -11.41
C HIS A 46 -9.97 2.93 -10.30
N THR A 47 -8.65 2.84 -10.15
CA THR A 47 -7.87 3.52 -9.10
C THR A 47 -8.30 3.15 -7.69
N ILE A 48 -8.78 1.91 -7.51
CA ILE A 48 -9.13 1.34 -6.21
C ILE A 48 -7.95 0.49 -5.73
N PRO A 49 -7.41 0.73 -4.52
CA PRO A 49 -6.38 -0.12 -3.95
C PRO A 49 -6.91 -1.53 -3.70
N VAL A 50 -6.22 -2.52 -4.25
CA VAL A 50 -6.49 -3.95 -4.05
C VAL A 50 -5.40 -4.52 -3.17
N ILE A 51 -5.80 -5.13 -2.04
CA ILE A 51 -4.90 -5.80 -1.11
C ILE A 51 -4.81 -7.27 -1.47
N THR A 52 -3.60 -7.79 -1.66
CA THR A 52 -3.36 -9.22 -1.84
C THR A 52 -2.57 -9.74 -0.64
N HIS A 53 -3.17 -10.64 0.15
CA HIS A 53 -2.46 -11.30 1.23
C HIS A 53 -1.38 -12.22 0.66
N THR A 54 -0.14 -11.95 1.04
CA THR A 54 0.95 -12.88 0.81
C THR A 54 0.78 -14.00 1.83
N ARG A 55 0.52 -15.21 1.36
CA ARG A 55 0.60 -16.39 2.25
C ARG A 55 2.07 -16.54 2.65
N GLY A 56 2.47 -15.95 3.77
CA GLY A 56 3.62 -16.47 4.52
C GLY A 56 3.30 -17.90 5.00
N PRO A 57 4.31 -18.76 5.24
CA PRO A 57 4.04 -20.11 5.70
C PRO A 57 3.25 -20.09 7.04
N PRO A 58 2.51 -21.16 7.37
CA PRO A 58 1.79 -21.27 8.64
C PRO A 58 2.70 -21.01 9.86
#